data_AF-A0A7S0XMN3-F1
#
_entry.id   AF-A0A7S0XMN3-F1
#
_cell.length_a   1.000
_cell.length_b   1.000
_cell.length_c   1.000
_cell.angle_alpha   90.00
_cell.angle_beta   90.00
_cell.angle_gamma   90.00
#
_symmetry.space_group_name_H-M   'P 1'
#
loop_
_entity.id
_entity.type
_entity.pdbx_description
1 polymer ?
#
loop_
_entity_poly.entity_id
_entity_poly.type
_entity_poly.pdbx_seq_one_letter_code
_entity_poly.pdbx_strand_id
1 'polypeptide(L)'
;FVGSAEYDFKSTIFTETSGRTMRVVAKKVVDARYTENDLPVFIKPKFHCDESLDVIPPNELVTRQAEGDASSSKHYVVIGSGKTGQDTILFLRNQLGVSPADIRWIMPRDCWITARDPPSGKMDTCMEFLQTCLEAHAAVGSPAGAHLTQDF
;
A
#
# COMPACT_ATOMS: atom_id res chain seq x y z
N PHE A 1 -13.45 11.04 11.64
CA PHE A 1 -12.69 9.79 11.47
C PHE A 1 -12.66 9.10 12.82
N VAL A 2 -13.14 7.86 12.92
CA VAL A 2 -13.02 7.05 14.13
C VAL A 2 -11.90 6.05 13.84
N GLY A 3 -10.71 6.29 14.37
CA GLY A 3 -9.55 5.42 14.13
C GLY A 3 -9.73 4.06 14.80
N SER A 4 -9.28 3.00 14.14
CA SER A 4 -9.26 1.63 14.68
C SER A 4 -10.64 1.17 15.19
N ALA A 5 -11.68 1.41 14.40
CA ALA A 5 -13.04 0.97 14.71
C ALA A 5 -13.64 0.16 13.56
N GLU A 6 -14.37 -0.89 13.91
CA GLU A 6 -15.16 -1.66 12.95
C GLU A 6 -16.56 -1.09 12.85
N TYR A 7 -17.13 -1.08 11.64
CA TYR A 7 -18.49 -0.65 11.39
C TYR A 7 -19.38 -1.83 10.99
N ASP A 8 -20.45 -2.06 11.74
CA ASP A 8 -21.50 -3.01 11.37
C ASP A 8 -22.63 -2.30 10.60
N PHE A 9 -22.80 -2.67 9.33
CA PHE A 9 -23.82 -2.12 8.44
C PHE A 9 -25.25 -2.50 8.85
N LYS A 10 -25.43 -3.60 9.58
CA LYS A 10 -26.77 -4.04 10.04
C LYS A 10 -27.23 -3.23 11.24
N SER A 11 -26.36 -3.06 12.24
CA SER A 11 -26.70 -2.36 13.49
C SER A 11 -26.37 -0.86 13.49
N THR A 12 -25.65 -0.38 12.46
CA THR A 12 -25.15 0.98 12.30
C THR A 12 -24.28 1.46 13.47
N ILE A 13 -23.50 0.53 14.03
CA ILE A 13 -22.62 0.76 15.20
C ILE A 13 -21.16 0.71 14.77
N PHE A 14 -20.38 1.68 15.26
CA PHE A 14 -18.93 1.59 15.33
C PHE A 14 -18.52 0.93 16.65
N THR A 15 -17.57 0.01 16.61
CA THR A 15 -16.92 -0.57 17.78
C THR A 15 -15.44 -0.25 17.71
N GLU A 16 -14.95 0.55 18.66
CA GLU A 16 -13.52 0.85 18.78
C GLU A 16 -12.74 -0.33 19.38
N THR A 17 -11.43 -0.37 19.15
CA THR A 17 -10.55 -1.35 19.81
C THR A 17 -10.62 -1.29 21.35
N SER A 18 -11.01 -0.15 21.92
CA SER A 18 -11.26 0.02 23.36
C SER A 18 -12.52 -0.71 23.88
N GLY A 19 -13.33 -1.27 22.98
CA GLY A 19 -14.65 -1.83 23.28
C GLY A 19 -15.77 -0.78 23.34
N ARG A 20 -15.45 0.50 23.17
CA ARG A 20 -16.46 1.57 23.12
C ARG A 20 -17.30 1.46 21.85
N THR A 21 -18.61 1.41 22.01
CA THR A 21 -19.56 1.38 20.89
C THR A 21 -20.23 2.72 20.67
N MET A 22 -20.44 3.10 19.41
CA MET A 22 -21.15 4.32 19.03
C MET A 22 -22.13 4.03 17.89
N ARG A 23 -23.43 4.26 18.12
CA ARG A 23 -24.44 4.20 17.05
C ARG A 23 -24.37 5.47 16.21
N VAL A 24 -24.34 5.31 14.88
CA VAL A 24 -24.33 6.41 13.94
C VAL A 24 -25.61 6.40 13.13
N VAL A 25 -26.22 7.59 13.00
CA VAL A 25 -27.38 7.84 12.13
C VAL A 25 -26.88 8.70 10.97
N ALA A 26 -26.96 8.15 9.75
CA ALA A 26 -26.55 8.84 8.54
C ALA A 26 -27.59 8.66 7.44
N LYS A 27 -27.74 9.66 6.56
CA LYS A 27 -28.65 9.57 5.40
C LYS A 27 -28.14 8.61 4.33
N LYS A 28 -26.82 8.47 4.21
CA LYS A 28 -26.15 7.58 3.25
C LYS A 28 -24.86 7.08 3.90
N VAL A 29 -24.55 5.80 3.69
CA VAL A 29 -23.28 5.17 4.08
C VAL A 29 -22.54 4.82 2.80
N VAL A 30 -21.25 5.14 2.75
CA VAL A 30 -20.35 4.78 1.65
C VAL A 30 -19.28 3.87 2.22
N ASP A 31 -19.20 2.65 1.71
CA ASP A 31 -18.12 1.72 2.04
C ASP A 31 -16.96 1.94 1.06
N ALA A 32 -15.89 2.56 1.53
CA ALA A 32 -14.68 2.82 0.74
C ALA A 32 -13.63 1.71 0.88
N ARG A 33 -13.91 0.64 1.65
CA ARG A 33 -12.95 -0.47 1.86
C ARG A 33 -12.69 -1.27 0.59
N TYR A 34 -13.59 -1.17 -0.40
CA TYR A 34 -13.37 -1.79 -1.71
C TYR A 34 -12.07 -1.33 -2.40
N THR A 35 -11.64 -0.09 -2.14
CA THR A 35 -10.39 0.47 -2.67
C THR A 35 -9.25 0.44 -1.65
N GLU A 36 -9.42 -0.25 -0.52
CA GLU A 36 -8.39 -0.38 0.50
C GLU A 36 -7.24 -1.23 -0.03
N ASN A 37 -6.03 -0.72 0.12
CA ASN A 37 -4.84 -1.40 -0.37
C ASN A 37 -4.23 -2.28 0.72
N ASP A 38 -3.70 -3.44 0.30
CA ASP A 38 -2.83 -4.25 1.14
C ASP A 38 -1.61 -3.42 1.55
N LEU A 39 -1.46 -3.16 2.85
CA LEU A 39 -0.30 -2.44 3.39
C LEU A 39 0.71 -3.44 3.94
N PRO A 40 2.01 -3.37 3.54
CA PRO A 40 3.05 -4.29 4.00
C PRO A 40 3.26 -4.32 5.53
N VAL A 41 2.78 -3.31 6.26
CA VAL A 41 2.83 -3.28 7.73
C VAL A 41 1.80 -4.21 8.39
N PHE A 42 0.73 -4.59 7.67
CA PHE A 42 -0.35 -5.42 8.21
C PHE A 42 -0.34 -6.85 7.67
N ILE A 43 0.40 -7.12 6.59
CA ILE A 43 0.30 -8.38 5.85
C ILE A 43 1.71 -8.90 5.57
N LYS A 44 1.92 -10.20 5.83
CA LYS A 44 3.17 -10.89 5.48
C LYS A 44 3.34 -10.98 3.96
N PRO A 45 4.59 -11.04 3.45
CA PRO A 45 4.83 -11.30 2.04
C PRO A 45 4.07 -12.55 1.54
N LYS A 46 3.42 -12.44 0.38
CA LYS A 46 2.71 -13.56 -0.29
C LYS A 46 3.65 -14.48 -1.08
N PHE A 47 4.95 -14.36 -0.84
CA PHE A 47 6.01 -15.13 -1.49
C PHE A 47 6.99 -15.60 -0.43
N HIS A 48 7.71 -16.68 -0.75
CA HIS A 48 8.68 -17.24 0.17
C HIS A 48 9.93 -16.34 0.27
N CYS A 49 10.35 -16.10 1.50
CA CYS A 49 11.62 -15.48 1.85
C CYS A 49 12.41 -16.46 2.72
N ASP A 50 13.72 -16.54 2.49
CA ASP A 50 14.61 -17.29 3.37
C ASP A 50 14.61 -16.66 4.77
N GLU A 51 14.66 -17.49 5.83
CA GLU A 51 14.64 -17.03 7.22
C GLU A 51 15.88 -16.19 7.59
N SER A 52 16.97 -16.31 6.83
CA SER A 52 18.16 -15.47 7.02
C SER A 52 17.96 -14.04 6.52
N LEU A 53 16.89 -13.76 5.78
CA LEU A 53 16.62 -12.43 5.23
C LEU A 53 15.82 -11.61 6.22
N ASP A 54 16.23 -10.36 6.34
CA ASP A 54 15.53 -9.37 7.13
C ASP A 54 14.46 -8.67 6.27
N VAL A 55 13.20 -9.09 6.43
CA VAL A 55 12.08 -8.63 5.60
C VAL A 55 11.22 -7.66 6.39
N ILE A 56 11.34 -6.37 6.05
CA ILE A 56 10.70 -5.28 6.79
C ILE A 56 9.85 -4.40 5.88
N PRO A 57 8.78 -3.76 6.40
CA PRO A 57 8.10 -2.70 5.69
C PRO A 57 8.95 -1.41 5.68
N PRO A 58 8.80 -0.54 4.67
CA PRO A 58 9.64 0.65 4.53
C PRO A 58 9.66 1.62 5.71
N ASN A 59 8.57 1.69 6.49
CA ASN A 59 8.49 2.56 7.66
C ASN A 59 9.43 2.12 8.79
N GLU A 60 9.86 0.86 8.84
CA GLU A 60 10.78 0.35 9.85
C GLU A 60 12.23 0.83 9.62
N LEU A 61 12.57 1.26 8.40
CA LEU A 61 13.91 1.79 8.08
C LEU A 61 14.29 3.01 8.94
N VAL A 62 13.30 3.83 9.31
CA VAL A 62 13.52 5.00 10.17
C VAL A 62 13.90 4.58 11.58
N THR A 63 13.21 3.57 12.12
CA THR A 63 13.51 3.00 13.44
C THR A 63 14.90 2.40 13.46
N ARG A 64 15.24 1.59 12.45
CA ARG A 64 16.56 0.96 12.35
C ARG A 64 17.70 1.95 12.15
N GLN A 65 17.44 3.06 11.47
CA GLN A 65 18.40 4.16 11.40
C GLN A 65 18.65 4.76 12.78
N ALA A 66 17.59 5.04 13.55
CA ALA A 66 17.72 5.60 14.89
C ALA A 66 18.45 4.65 15.86
N GLU A 67 18.29 3.34 15.67
CA GLU A 67 18.95 2.29 16.46
C GLU A 67 20.39 1.97 16.00
N GLY A 68 20.85 2.59 14.91
CA GLY A 68 22.19 2.35 14.33
C GLY A 68 22.33 1.02 13.58
N ASP A 69 21.22 0.30 13.35
CA ASP A 69 21.19 -0.93 12.57
C ASP A 69 21.10 -0.68 11.05
N ALA A 70 20.67 0.51 10.63
CA ALA A 70 20.70 0.87 9.21
C ALA A 70 22.07 1.44 8.82
N SER A 71 22.82 0.72 7.97
CA SER A 71 24.18 1.06 7.56
C SER A 71 24.33 1.09 6.04
N SER A 72 25.20 1.98 5.55
CA SER A 72 25.58 2.06 4.14
C SER A 72 26.29 0.81 3.62
N SER A 73 26.77 -0.07 4.51
CA SER A 73 27.43 -1.34 4.14
C SER A 73 26.45 -2.51 3.95
N LYS A 74 25.14 -2.32 4.14
CA LYS A 74 24.12 -3.36 3.92
C LYS A 74 23.64 -3.35 2.47
N HIS A 75 23.33 -4.54 1.94
CA HIS A 75 22.64 -4.68 0.67
C HIS A 75 21.12 -4.69 0.89
N TYR A 76 20.39 -3.93 0.07
CA TYR A 76 18.94 -3.79 0.17
C TYR A 76 18.27 -4.33 -1.09
N VAL A 77 17.17 -5.06 -0.91
CA VAL A 77 16.25 -5.42 -2.00
C VAL A 77 14.94 -4.68 -1.77
N VAL A 78 14.58 -3.80 -2.70
CA VAL A 78 13.31 -3.07 -2.68
C VAL A 78 12.35 -3.72 -3.66
N ILE A 79 11.17 -4.10 -3.19
CA ILE A 79 10.14 -4.77 -4.00
C ILE A 79 9.00 -3.79 -4.26
N GLY A 80 8.65 -3.64 -5.53
CA GLY A 80 7.56 -2.77 -5.99
C GLY A 80 8.06 -1.42 -6.49
N SER A 81 7.41 -0.91 -7.52
CA SER A 81 7.76 0.36 -8.18
C SER A 81 6.71 1.46 -8.01
N GLY A 82 5.76 1.26 -7.09
CA GLY A 82 4.83 2.30 -6.69
C GLY A 82 5.53 3.42 -5.90
N LYS A 83 4.78 4.45 -5.51
CA LYS A 83 5.33 5.61 -4.78
C LYS A 83 6.15 5.18 -3.56
N THR A 84 5.62 4.30 -2.73
CA THR A 84 6.32 3.85 -1.51
C THR A 84 7.65 3.18 -1.82
N GLY A 85 7.72 2.32 -2.84
CA GLY A 85 8.99 1.68 -3.24
C GLY A 85 10.01 2.69 -3.77
N GLN A 86 9.57 3.67 -4.56
CA GLN A 86 10.43 4.75 -5.05
C GLN A 86 10.96 5.63 -3.89
N ASP A 87 10.06 6.04 -2.98
CA ASP A 87 10.43 6.82 -1.79
C ASP A 87 11.42 6.04 -0.89
N THR A 88 11.25 4.72 -0.80
CA THR A 88 12.19 3.84 -0.07
C THR A 88 13.60 3.92 -0.66
N ILE A 89 13.74 3.82 -1.98
CA ILE A 89 15.05 3.93 -2.64
C ILE A 89 15.65 5.31 -2.41
N LEU A 90 14.86 6.37 -2.51
CA LEU A 90 15.33 7.74 -2.23
C LEU A 90 15.76 7.90 -0.77
N PHE A 91 15.03 7.29 0.17
CA PHE A 91 15.40 7.30 1.58
C PHE A 91 16.73 6.58 1.82
N LEU A 92 16.90 5.36 1.31
CA LEU A 92 18.15 4.59 1.40
C LEU A 92 19.34 5.39 0.86
N ARG A 93 19.17 6.06 -0.29
CA ARG A 93 20.25 6.84 -0.90
C ARG A 93 20.54 8.16 -0.19
N ASN A 94 19.52 8.94 0.10
CA ASN A 94 19.68 10.32 0.53
C ASN A 94 19.80 10.46 2.05
N GLN A 95 19.12 9.60 2.81
CA GLN A 95 19.10 9.64 4.28
C GLN A 95 20.11 8.67 4.89
N LEU A 96 20.28 7.48 4.29
CA LEU A 96 21.20 6.46 4.81
C LEU A 96 22.54 6.39 4.05
N GLY A 97 22.68 7.10 2.93
CA GLY A 97 23.92 7.11 2.15
C GLY A 97 24.27 5.76 1.52
N VAL A 98 23.29 4.87 1.32
CA VAL A 98 23.50 3.56 0.69
C VAL A 98 23.89 3.75 -0.78
N SER A 99 24.95 3.08 -1.21
CA SER A 99 25.40 3.12 -2.61
C SER A 99 24.36 2.51 -3.54
N PRO A 100 24.12 3.08 -4.74
CA PRO A 100 23.23 2.46 -5.73
C PRO A 100 23.61 1.02 -6.09
N ALA A 101 24.90 0.67 -6.02
CA ALA A 101 25.37 -0.69 -6.28
C ALA A 101 24.88 -1.71 -5.24
N ASP A 102 24.52 -1.23 -4.04
CA ASP A 102 24.05 -2.05 -2.93
C ASP A 102 22.51 -2.10 -2.85
N ILE A 103 21.80 -1.46 -3.79
CA ILE A 103 20.34 -1.46 -3.86
C ILE A 103 19.89 -2.24 -5.10
N ARG A 104 19.21 -3.36 -4.88
CA ARG A 104 18.49 -4.10 -5.93
C ARG A 104 17.03 -3.71 -5.93
N TRP A 105 16.54 -3.17 -7.05
CA TRP A 105 15.13 -2.84 -7.21
C TRP A 105 14.42 -3.89 -8.07
N ILE A 106 13.45 -4.57 -7.47
CA ILE A 106 12.57 -5.52 -8.16
C ILE A 106 11.27 -4.79 -8.49
N MET A 107 11.04 -4.55 -9.78
CA MET A 107 9.86 -3.87 -10.30
C MET A 107 9.08 -4.76 -11.27
N PRO A 108 7.75 -4.61 -11.35
CA PRO A 108 6.96 -5.20 -12.43
C PRO A 108 7.50 -4.76 -13.79
N ARG A 109 7.42 -5.65 -14.80
CA ARG A 109 7.79 -5.33 -16.19
C ARG A 109 7.01 -4.12 -16.70
N ASP A 110 5.72 -4.09 -16.41
CA ASP A 110 4.81 -3.02 -16.81
C ASP A 110 4.52 -2.12 -15.61
N CYS A 111 5.47 -1.25 -15.27
CA CYS A 111 5.28 -0.31 -14.17
C CYS A 111 4.30 0.80 -14.57
N TRP A 112 3.19 0.91 -13.84
CA TRP A 112 2.20 1.96 -14.08
C TRP A 112 2.57 3.22 -13.29
N ILE A 113 3.48 4.01 -13.86
CA ILE A 113 3.95 5.28 -13.29
C ILE A 113 3.39 6.41 -14.15
N THR A 114 2.47 7.18 -13.61
CA THR A 114 1.95 8.39 -14.26
C THR A 114 2.75 9.61 -13.80
N ALA A 115 2.98 10.56 -14.71
CA ALA A 115 3.51 11.86 -14.33
C ALA A 115 2.54 12.55 -13.37
N ARG A 116 3.07 13.17 -12.30
CA ARG A 116 2.26 14.01 -11.40
C ARG A 116 1.82 15.30 -12.08
N ASP A 117 2.65 15.81 -12.98
CA ASP A 117 2.40 17.00 -13.78
C ASP A 117 2.72 16.69 -15.25
N PRO A 118 1.71 16.41 -16.10
CA PRO A 118 1.93 16.04 -17.48
C PRO A 118 2.30 17.29 -18.32
N PRO A 119 3.41 17.26 -19.09
CA PRO A 119 3.93 18.43 -19.80
C PRO A 119 3.00 19.01 -20.88
N SER A 120 1.91 18.33 -21.23
CA SER A 120 0.96 18.73 -22.28
C SER A 120 -0.46 19.00 -21.78
N GLY A 121 -0.75 18.81 -20.48
CA GLY A 121 -2.13 18.78 -19.96
C GLY A 121 -3.02 17.70 -20.59
N LYS A 122 -2.43 16.80 -21.39
CA LYS A 122 -3.06 15.67 -22.06
C LYS A 122 -2.28 14.39 -21.75
N MET A 123 -2.32 14.00 -20.48
CA MET A 123 -2.41 12.61 -20.05
C MET A 123 -2.84 12.63 -18.59
N ASP A 124 -3.91 11.89 -18.37
CA ASP A 124 -4.76 11.87 -17.21
C ASP A 124 -4.00 11.42 -15.96
N THR A 125 -4.22 12.11 -14.85
CA THR A 125 -3.56 11.83 -13.56
C THR A 125 -3.80 10.38 -13.14
N CYS A 126 -2.98 9.84 -12.22
CA CYS A 126 -3.24 8.50 -11.67
C CYS A 126 -4.69 8.32 -11.20
N MET A 127 -5.34 9.39 -10.75
CA MET A 127 -6.71 9.38 -10.28
C MET A 127 -7.73 9.17 -11.41
N GLU A 128 -7.56 9.81 -12.56
CA GLU A 128 -8.45 9.65 -13.72
C GLU A 128 -8.28 8.26 -14.36
N PHE A 129 -7.04 7.75 -14.38
CA PHE A 129 -6.78 6.36 -14.74
C PHE A 129 -7.47 5.38 -13.78
N LEU A 130 -7.28 5.55 -12.46
CA LEU A 130 -7.92 4.72 -11.44
C LEU A 130 -9.45 4.81 -11.53
N GLN A 131 -10.00 6.00 -11.77
CA GLN A 131 -11.43 6.20 -11.99
C GLN A 131 -11.91 5.41 -13.21
N THR A 132 -11.21 5.50 -14.35
CA THR A 132 -11.54 4.74 -15.56
C THR A 132 -11.52 3.23 -15.30
N CYS A 133 -10.51 2.73 -14.57
CA CYS A 133 -10.43 1.32 -14.19
C CYS A 133 -11.60 0.90 -13.28
N LEU A 134 -11.98 1.73 -12.30
CA LEU A 134 -13.09 1.46 -11.40
C LEU A 134 -14.44 1.48 -12.13
N GLU A 135 -14.64 2.43 -13.04
CA GLU A 135 -15.83 2.52 -13.89
C GLU A 135 -15.93 1.30 -14.82
N ALA A 136 -14.82 0.90 -15.44
CA ALA A 136 -14.76 -0.32 -16.25
C ALA A 136 -15.08 -1.58 -15.42
N HIS A 137 -14.52 -1.71 -14.22
CA HIS A 137 -14.80 -2.85 -13.33
C HIS A 137 -16.26 -2.87 -12.88
N ALA A 138 -16.84 -1.72 -12.54
CA ALA A 138 -18.24 -1.59 -12.16
C ALA A 138 -19.19 -1.94 -13.32
N ALA A 139 -18.81 -1.63 -14.57
CA ALA A 139 -19.61 -1.91 -15.77
C ALA A 139 -19.62 -3.40 -16.16
N VAL A 140 -18.57 -4.16 -15.83
CA VAL A 140 -18.44 -5.59 -16.19
C VAL A 140 -19.15 -6.50 -15.18
N GLY A 141 -19.41 -6.02 -13.96
CA GLY A 141 -19.82 -6.87 -12.84
C GLY A 141 -18.70 -7.81 -12.39
N SER A 142 -18.84 -8.47 -11.23
CA SER A 142 -17.85 -9.48 -10.82
C SER A 142 -17.79 -10.60 -11.86
N PRO A 143 -16.59 -11.03 -12.31
CA PRO A 143 -16.46 -12.17 -13.21
C PRO A 143 -17.14 -13.40 -12.61
N ALA A 144 -17.89 -14.16 -13.41
CA ALA A 144 -18.39 -15.47 -13.00
C ALA A 144 -17.19 -16.39 -12.71
N GLY A 145 -16.87 -16.58 -11.43
CA GLY A 145 -15.72 -17.37 -10.96
C GLY A 145 -14.62 -16.59 -10.22
N ALA A 146 -14.81 -15.30 -9.91
CA ALA A 146 -13.88 -14.59 -9.02
C ALA A 146 -14.05 -15.10 -7.58
N HIS A 147 -13.03 -15.82 -7.08
CA HIS A 147 -12.91 -16.16 -5.66
C HIS A 147 -12.48 -14.93 -4.87
N LEU A 148 -13.05 -14.73 -3.69
CA LEU A 148 -12.60 -13.66 -2.80
C LEU A 148 -11.16 -14.00 -2.40
N THR A 149 -10.29 -13.01 -2.28
CA THR A 149 -8.91 -13.21 -1.78
C THR A 149 -8.87 -13.74 -0.35
N GLN A 150 -10.01 -13.78 0.34
CA GLN A 150 -10.20 -14.44 1.64
C GLN A 150 -10.36 -15.96 1.52
N ASP A 151 -10.51 -16.50 0.31
CA ASP A 151 -10.66 -17.92 0.01
C ASP A 151 -9.32 -18.63 -0.28
N PHE A 152 -8.18 -17.93 -0.13
CA PHE A 152 -6.81 -18.44 -0.29
C PHE A 152 -5.98 -18.20 0.97
#